data_AF-A0A2G2MJ89-F1
#
_entry.id   AF-A0A2G2MJ89-F1
#
_cell.length_a   1.000
_cell.length_b   1.000
_cell.length_c   1.000
_cell.angle_alpha   90.00
_cell.angle_beta   90.00
_cell.angle_gamma   90.00
#
_symmetry.space_group_name_H-M   'P 1'
#
loop_
_entity.id
_entity.type
_entity.pdbx_description
1 polymer ?
#
loop_
_entity_poly.entity_id
_entity_poly.type
_entity_poly.pdbx_seq_one_letter_code
_entity_poly.pdbx_strand_id
1 'polypeptide(L)'
;MNTQNSNSTPRKIWLLALPVSLVMNGLMFGLLLSGVLKPETVVIQAPQTINDTIKNQLQNRPQSSKTLPEYPRRFMRALPVERRKQVMVAAYKSLNYKAGERPRQLLRQLRRAERHSIKLLKSEDFDLKAIEKSLAETREIKHKLAISGDAMIIEVLNQLTPKEREDALLAMQNQRHMRRQRNKRSRQ
;
A
#
# COMPACT_ATOMS: atom_id res chain seq x y z
N MET A 1 15.28 65.24 20.50
CA MET A 1 16.13 64.02 20.52
C MET A 1 15.80 63.26 21.78
N ASN A 2 15.04 62.15 21.67
CA ASN A 2 14.75 61.23 22.77
C ASN A 2 14.81 59.81 22.22
N THR A 3 15.81 59.05 22.66
CA THR A 3 15.99 57.62 22.39
C THR A 3 15.31 56.82 23.50
N GLN A 4 14.18 56.17 23.20
CA GLN A 4 13.61 55.15 24.08
C GLN A 4 14.12 53.77 23.66
N ASN A 5 15.08 53.24 24.43
CA ASN A 5 15.42 51.81 24.43
C ASN A 5 14.47 51.08 25.37
N SER A 6 13.52 50.32 24.83
CA SER A 6 12.70 49.38 25.61
C SER A 6 13.31 47.98 25.57
N ASN A 7 14.13 47.67 26.58
CA ASN A 7 14.48 46.31 26.94
C ASN A 7 13.28 45.64 27.61
N SER A 8 12.61 44.72 26.90
CA SER A 8 11.77 43.70 27.56
C SER A 8 11.49 42.53 26.62
N THR A 9 12.11 41.37 26.84
CA THR A 9 11.43 40.07 27.08
C THR A 9 12.39 38.85 27.01
N PRO A 10 13.05 38.45 28.12
CA PRO A 10 13.74 37.16 28.21
C PRO A 10 12.80 36.02 28.68
N ARG A 11 11.47 36.13 28.49
CA ARG A 11 10.50 35.09 28.93
C ARG A 11 9.93 34.23 27.79
N LYS A 12 9.98 34.69 26.53
CA LYS A 12 9.39 33.97 25.39
C LYS A 12 10.31 32.90 24.78
N ILE A 13 11.62 32.97 25.02
CA ILE A 13 12.61 32.03 24.46
C ILE A 13 12.57 30.68 25.18
N TRP A 14 12.27 30.66 26.48
CA TRP A 14 12.26 29.41 27.26
C TRP A 14 11.09 28.47 26.89
N LEU A 15 9.95 29.03 26.45
CA LEU A 15 8.78 28.27 25.99
C LEU A 15 9.02 27.53 24.66
N LEU A 16 9.96 27.99 23.83
CA LEU A 16 10.37 27.31 22.59
C LEU A 16 11.41 26.20 22.84
N ALA A 17 12.08 26.19 23.99
CA ALA A 17 13.06 25.17 24.33
C ALA A 17 12.43 23.79 24.66
N LEU A 18 11.19 23.80 25.18
CA LEU A 18 10.45 22.58 25.55
C LEU A 18 10.10 21.67 24.37
N PRO A 19 9.52 22.15 23.25
CA PRO A 19 9.26 21.28 22.10
C PRO A 19 10.53 20.81 21.40
N VAL A 20 11.59 21.62 21.40
CA VAL A 20 12.88 21.26 20.79
C VAL A 20 13.58 20.15 21.58
N SER A 21 13.52 20.16 22.92
CA SER A 21 14.09 19.07 23.73
C SER A 21 13.30 17.77 23.59
N LEU A 22 11.98 17.85 23.40
CA LEU A 22 11.11 16.67 23.20
C LEU A 22 11.35 16.01 21.83
N VAL A 23 11.60 16.82 20.79
CA VAL A 23 12.00 16.31 19.47
C VAL A 23 13.41 15.73 19.50
N MET A 24 14.38 16.40 20.13
CA MET A 24 15.76 15.89 20.28
C MET A 24 15.82 14.58 21.07
N ASN A 25 15.11 14.49 22.19
CA ASN A 25 15.07 13.27 23.01
C ASN A 25 14.29 12.14 22.31
N GLY A 26 13.19 12.44 21.62
CA GLY A 26 12.46 11.45 20.82
C GLY A 26 13.28 10.90 19.66
N LEU A 27 14.11 11.74 19.03
CA LEU A 27 14.99 11.36 17.92
C LEU A 27 16.21 10.57 18.42
N MET A 28 16.77 10.92 19.58
CA MET A 28 17.81 10.13 20.27
C MET A 28 17.29 8.76 20.74
N PHE A 29 16.07 8.67 21.28
CA PHE A 29 15.48 7.39 21.69
C PHE A 29 15.14 6.50 20.49
N GLY A 30 14.67 7.10 19.38
CA GLY A 30 14.47 6.40 18.10
C GLY A 30 15.78 5.87 17.49
N LEU A 31 16.88 6.62 17.61
CA LEU A 31 18.22 6.18 17.20
C LEU A 31 18.80 5.09 18.13
N LEU A 32 18.58 5.19 19.45
CA LEU A 32 19.07 4.18 20.40
C LEU A 32 18.35 2.83 20.26
N LEU A 33 17.05 2.82 19.93
CA LEU A 33 16.35 1.57 19.58
C LEU A 33 16.79 0.97 18.24
N SER A 34 17.33 1.79 17.33
CA SER A 34 17.92 1.27 16.09
C SER A 34 19.30 0.60 16.30
N GLY A 35 19.92 0.77 17.47
CA GLY A 35 21.29 0.32 17.78
C GLY A 35 21.45 -1.04 18.49
N VAL A 36 20.37 -1.69 18.98
CA VAL A 36 20.48 -2.92 19.81
C VAL A 36 20.36 -4.23 19.01
N LEU A 37 20.28 -4.18 17.68
CA LEU A 37 20.50 -5.36 16.83
C LEU A 37 21.64 -5.14 15.82
N LYS A 38 22.81 -4.83 16.40
CA LYS A 38 24.18 -5.22 16.01
C LYS A 38 24.80 -4.61 14.72
N PRO A 39 26.14 -4.47 14.70
CA PRO A 39 26.80 -3.16 14.53
C PRO A 39 27.75 -3.07 13.32
N GLU A 40 28.23 -1.84 13.07
CA GLU A 40 29.52 -1.47 12.45
C GLU A 40 29.79 -1.90 10.99
N THR A 41 30.19 -1.04 10.05
CA THR A 41 30.92 0.23 10.09
C THR A 41 30.58 1.05 8.83
N VAL A 42 30.48 2.37 8.95
CA VAL A 42 30.59 3.28 7.81
C VAL A 42 32.07 3.52 7.56
N VAL A 43 32.59 2.99 6.44
CA VAL A 43 33.82 3.50 5.82
C VAL A 43 33.40 4.27 4.57
N ILE A 44 33.63 5.58 4.60
CA ILE A 44 33.59 6.44 3.41
C ILE A 44 34.83 6.09 2.58
N GLN A 45 34.67 5.15 1.67
CA GLN A 45 35.46 5.02 0.45
C GLN A 45 34.48 4.65 -0.66
N ALA A 46 34.68 5.13 -1.88
CA ALA A 46 33.91 4.68 -3.02
C ALA A 46 34.64 3.48 -3.66
N PRO A 47 34.07 2.25 -3.65
CA PRO A 47 34.52 1.20 -4.55
C PRO A 47 33.39 0.76 -5.49
N GLN A 48 33.78 0.45 -6.71
CA GLN A 48 32.94 0.09 -7.86
C GLN A 48 32.30 -1.31 -7.74
N THR A 49 31.63 -1.64 -6.63
CA THR A 49 31.06 -2.97 -6.36
C THR A 49 29.58 -2.94 -5.98
N ILE A 50 28.81 -1.99 -6.53
CA ILE A 50 27.36 -1.88 -6.31
C ILE A 50 26.56 -2.96 -7.08
N ASN A 51 27.14 -3.57 -8.11
CA ASN A 51 26.39 -4.47 -9.00
C ASN A 51 26.15 -5.89 -8.43
N ASP A 52 27.03 -6.40 -7.54
CA ASP A 52 26.92 -7.77 -7.05
C ASP A 52 26.05 -7.91 -5.80
N THR A 53 25.98 -6.88 -4.96
CA THR A 53 25.07 -6.82 -3.79
C THR A 53 23.61 -6.63 -4.19
N ILE A 54 23.32 -5.86 -5.25
CA ILE A 54 21.95 -5.71 -5.78
C ILE A 54 21.41 -7.04 -6.34
N LYS A 55 22.27 -7.82 -7.02
CA LYS A 55 21.89 -9.12 -7.58
C LYS A 55 21.51 -10.15 -6.51
N ASN A 56 22.23 -10.14 -5.38
CA ASN A 56 22.00 -11.08 -4.28
C ASN A 56 20.83 -10.65 -3.36
N GLN A 57 20.56 -9.35 -3.21
CA GLN A 57 19.37 -8.89 -2.48
C GLN A 57 18.06 -9.10 -3.25
N LEU A 58 18.09 -9.13 -4.59
CA LEU A 58 16.94 -9.52 -5.41
C LEU A 58 16.56 -11.01 -5.26
N GLN A 59 17.51 -11.89 -4.90
CA GLN A 59 17.26 -13.32 -4.69
C GLN A 59 16.71 -13.65 -3.29
N ASN A 60 17.00 -12.81 -2.30
CA ASN A 60 16.56 -13.00 -0.91
C ASN A 60 15.36 -12.13 -0.53
N ARG A 61 14.44 -11.87 -1.48
CA ARG A 61 13.13 -11.34 -1.11
C ARG A 61 12.44 -12.43 -0.27
N PRO A 62 12.07 -12.18 1.00
CA PRO A 62 11.35 -13.17 1.79
C PRO A 62 10.13 -13.57 0.98
N GLN A 63 10.04 -14.86 0.62
CA GLN A 63 8.81 -15.39 0.04
C GLN A 63 7.76 -15.10 1.08
N SER A 64 6.89 -14.11 0.84
CA SER A 64 5.84 -13.78 1.79
C SER A 64 5.16 -15.10 2.14
N SER A 65 5.23 -15.45 3.42
CA SER A 65 4.58 -16.63 3.95
C SER A 65 3.14 -16.59 3.46
N LYS A 66 2.65 -17.73 3.00
CA LYS A 66 1.40 -17.93 2.25
C LYS A 66 0.17 -17.63 3.14
N THR A 67 0.02 -16.40 3.61
CA THR A 67 -1.09 -15.94 4.45
C THR A 67 -2.28 -15.67 3.56
N LEU A 68 -3.20 -16.64 3.52
CA LEU A 68 -4.44 -16.62 2.76
C LEU A 68 -4.26 -16.38 1.23
N PRO A 69 -5.22 -16.81 0.41
CA PRO A 69 -5.21 -16.40 -0.98
C PRO A 69 -5.40 -14.89 -1.08
N GLU A 70 -4.30 -14.19 -1.36
CA GLU A 70 -4.19 -12.77 -1.76
C GLU A 70 -5.10 -12.40 -2.97
N TYR A 71 -5.92 -13.33 -3.46
CA TYR A 71 -6.79 -13.15 -4.62
C TYR A 71 -8.13 -13.88 -4.42
N PRO A 72 -9.18 -13.22 -3.87
CA PRO A 72 -10.57 -13.72 -3.87
C PRO A 72 -11.07 -14.15 -5.26
N ARG A 73 -10.53 -13.53 -6.31
CA ARG A 73 -10.80 -13.89 -7.70
C ARG A 73 -10.45 -15.34 -8.01
N ARG A 74 -9.45 -15.91 -7.33
CA ARG A 74 -9.06 -17.32 -7.53
C ARG A 74 -10.04 -18.27 -6.83
N PHE A 75 -10.49 -17.93 -5.62
CA PHE A 75 -11.58 -18.62 -4.94
C PHE A 75 -12.82 -18.69 -5.82
N MET A 76 -13.27 -17.54 -6.31
CA MET A 76 -14.45 -17.46 -7.15
C MET A 76 -14.32 -18.26 -8.45
N ARG A 77 -13.10 -18.40 -8.98
CA ARG A 77 -12.85 -19.18 -10.21
C ARG A 77 -13.02 -20.69 -10.03
N ALA A 78 -12.88 -21.21 -8.82
CA ALA A 78 -13.08 -22.63 -8.53
C ALA A 78 -14.58 -23.01 -8.53
N LEU A 79 -15.45 -22.05 -8.23
CA LEU A 79 -16.89 -22.26 -8.23
C LEU A 79 -17.46 -22.37 -9.65
N PRO A 80 -18.54 -23.15 -9.85
CA PRO A 80 -19.33 -23.14 -11.08
C PRO A 80 -19.76 -21.72 -11.47
N VAL A 81 -19.90 -21.47 -12.78
CA VAL A 81 -20.17 -20.12 -13.30
C VAL A 81 -21.47 -19.54 -12.76
N GLU A 82 -22.53 -20.35 -12.66
CA GLU A 82 -23.83 -19.92 -12.13
C GLU A 82 -23.74 -19.56 -10.65
N ARG A 83 -23.14 -20.44 -9.85
CA ARG A 83 -22.93 -20.21 -8.42
C ARG A 83 -22.11 -18.94 -8.17
N ARG A 84 -21.07 -18.72 -8.97
CA ARG A 84 -20.26 -17.48 -8.93
C ARG A 84 -21.11 -16.23 -9.17
N LYS A 85 -22.01 -16.26 -10.17
CA LYS A 85 -22.90 -15.12 -10.45
C LYS A 85 -23.83 -14.86 -9.27
N GLN A 86 -24.44 -15.91 -8.70
CA GLN A 86 -25.33 -15.80 -7.55
C GLN A 86 -24.63 -15.17 -6.34
N VAL A 87 -23.47 -15.71 -5.96
CA VAL A 87 -22.66 -15.21 -4.83
C VAL A 87 -22.26 -13.75 -5.05
N MET A 88 -21.82 -13.39 -6.25
CA MET A 88 -21.46 -11.99 -6.56
C MET A 88 -22.65 -11.04 -6.51
N VAL A 89 -23.82 -11.46 -7.02
CA VAL A 89 -25.03 -10.64 -6.99
C VAL A 89 -25.53 -10.48 -5.56
N ALA A 90 -25.52 -11.55 -4.76
CA ALA A 90 -25.89 -11.50 -3.35
C ALA A 90 -24.96 -10.57 -2.58
N ALA A 91 -23.64 -10.75 -2.72
CA ALA A 91 -22.65 -9.89 -2.06
C ALA A 91 -22.73 -8.42 -2.49
N TYR A 92 -23.05 -8.16 -3.76
CA TYR A 92 -23.22 -6.79 -4.22
C TYR A 92 -24.49 -6.13 -3.67
N LYS A 93 -25.55 -6.91 -3.43
CA LYS A 93 -26.82 -6.41 -2.87
C LYS A 93 -26.74 -6.15 -1.37
N SER A 94 -25.99 -6.97 -0.62
CA SER A 94 -25.83 -6.77 0.82
C SER A 94 -24.93 -5.58 1.16
N LEU A 95 -24.00 -5.24 0.28
CA LEU A 95 -23.18 -4.04 0.41
C LEU A 95 -23.98 -2.80 0.03
N ASN A 96 -24.52 -2.10 1.03
CA ASN A 96 -25.21 -0.82 0.90
C ASN A 96 -24.25 0.34 0.53
N TYR A 97 -23.71 0.31 -0.69
CA TYR A 97 -22.84 1.38 -1.19
C TYR A 97 -23.60 2.70 -1.32
N LYS A 98 -23.03 3.79 -0.80
CA LYS A 98 -23.52 5.13 -1.11
C LYS A 98 -23.27 5.47 -2.58
N ALA A 99 -23.99 6.45 -3.10
CA ALA A 99 -23.77 6.96 -4.46
C ALA A 99 -22.30 7.44 -4.60
N GLY A 100 -21.57 6.92 -5.59
CA GLY A 100 -20.15 7.25 -5.81
C GLY A 100 -19.14 6.25 -5.23
N GLU A 101 -19.54 5.44 -4.24
CA GLU A 101 -18.64 4.49 -3.56
C GLU A 101 -18.60 3.11 -4.23
N ARG A 102 -19.39 2.91 -5.29
CA ARG A 102 -19.40 1.64 -6.02
C ARG A 102 -18.02 1.39 -6.64
N PRO A 103 -17.46 0.17 -6.56
CA PRO A 103 -16.11 -0.12 -7.07
C PRO A 103 -15.90 0.29 -8.53
N ARG A 104 -16.92 0.12 -9.39
CA ARG A 104 -16.85 0.54 -10.80
C ARG A 104 -16.74 2.07 -10.96
N GLN A 105 -17.40 2.83 -10.09
CA GLN A 105 -17.33 4.30 -10.10
C GLN A 105 -15.98 4.78 -9.58
N LEU A 106 -15.51 4.21 -8.46
CA LEU A 106 -14.17 4.48 -7.92
C LEU A 106 -13.07 4.18 -8.93
N LEU A 107 -13.15 3.05 -9.66
CA LEU A 107 -12.18 2.74 -10.73
C LEU A 107 -12.22 3.75 -11.88
N ARG A 108 -13.38 4.30 -12.22
CA ARG A 108 -13.49 5.37 -13.23
C ARG A 108 -12.88 6.68 -12.71
N GLN A 109 -13.13 7.03 -11.45
CA GLN A 109 -12.53 8.19 -10.80
C GLN A 109 -11.01 8.06 -10.74
N LEU A 110 -10.49 6.90 -10.37
CA LEU A 110 -9.05 6.62 -10.32
C LEU A 110 -8.38 6.89 -11.67
N ARG A 111 -8.94 6.35 -12.76
CA ARG A 111 -8.40 6.58 -14.11
C ARG A 111 -8.43 8.05 -14.53
N ARG A 112 -9.46 8.80 -14.10
CA ARG A 112 -9.57 10.24 -14.38
C ARG A 112 -8.51 11.01 -13.60
N ALA A 113 -8.35 10.71 -12.31
CA ALA A 113 -7.34 11.31 -11.45
C ALA A 113 -5.92 11.03 -11.96
N GLU A 114 -5.61 9.78 -12.33
CA GLU A 114 -4.30 9.41 -12.90
C GLU A 114 -4.01 10.15 -14.21
N ARG A 115 -4.99 10.25 -15.12
CA ARG A 115 -4.84 11.05 -16.36
C ARG A 115 -4.63 12.52 -16.06
N HIS A 116 -5.31 13.05 -15.05
CA HIS A 116 -5.15 14.44 -14.62
C HIS A 116 -3.75 14.69 -14.05
N SER A 117 -3.24 13.82 -13.17
CA SER A 117 -1.86 13.90 -12.67
C SER A 117 -0.84 13.83 -13.80
N ILE A 118 -1.03 12.94 -14.78
CA ILE A 118 -0.15 12.87 -15.97
C ILE A 118 -0.21 14.16 -16.79
N LYS A 119 -1.39 14.80 -16.90
CA LYS A 119 -1.54 16.07 -17.63
C LYS A 119 -0.79 17.20 -16.92
N LEU A 120 -0.88 17.29 -15.59
CA LEU A 120 -0.14 18.26 -14.78
C LEU A 120 1.38 18.05 -14.84
N LEU A 121 1.83 16.79 -14.93
CA LEU A 121 3.26 16.50 -15.09
C LEU A 121 3.80 16.85 -16.48
N LYS A 122 2.93 17.03 -17.47
CA LYS A 122 3.27 17.34 -18.85
C LYS A 122 3.05 18.81 -19.22
N SER A 123 2.46 19.62 -18.34
CA SER A 123 2.29 21.05 -18.62
C SER A 123 3.63 21.77 -18.59
N GLU A 124 3.76 22.80 -19.41
CA GLU A 124 4.94 23.67 -19.42
C GLU A 124 5.11 24.37 -18.06
N ASP A 125 4.00 24.80 -17.47
CA ASP A 125 3.97 25.33 -16.12
C ASP A 125 3.90 24.19 -15.08
N PHE A 126 4.97 24.06 -14.29
CA PHE A 126 5.05 23.08 -13.21
C PHE A 126 4.41 23.61 -11.93
N ASP A 127 3.14 23.29 -11.70
CA ASP A 127 2.45 23.60 -10.44
C ASP A 127 2.56 22.44 -9.44
N LEU A 128 3.52 22.58 -8.52
CA LEU A 128 3.76 21.61 -7.44
C LEU A 128 2.50 21.36 -6.59
N LYS A 129 1.74 22.41 -6.26
CA LYS A 129 0.58 22.29 -5.37
C LYS A 129 -0.55 21.51 -6.05
N ALA A 130 -0.77 21.75 -7.35
CA ALA A 130 -1.74 20.99 -8.13
C ALA A 130 -1.36 19.50 -8.23
N ILE A 131 -0.08 19.20 -8.42
CA ILE A 131 0.42 17.81 -8.48
C ILE A 131 0.21 17.12 -7.14
N GLU A 132 0.65 17.72 -6.03
CA GLU A 132 0.47 17.19 -4.69
C GLU A 132 -1.00 16.87 -4.39
N LYS A 133 -1.91 17.80 -4.72
CA LYS A 133 -3.35 17.59 -4.57
C LYS A 133 -3.84 16.41 -5.40
N SER A 134 -3.44 16.32 -6.68
CA SER A 134 -3.86 15.21 -7.57
C SER A 134 -3.35 13.84 -7.09
N LEU A 135 -2.16 13.79 -6.50
CA LEU A 135 -1.58 12.57 -5.93
C LEU A 135 -2.31 12.19 -4.64
N ALA A 136 -2.66 13.16 -3.79
CA ALA A 136 -3.47 12.93 -2.60
C ALA A 136 -4.84 12.34 -2.97
N GLU A 137 -5.55 12.93 -3.94
CA GLU A 137 -6.82 12.40 -4.45
C GLU A 137 -6.69 10.96 -4.96
N THR A 138 -5.61 10.66 -5.69
CA THR A 138 -5.33 9.31 -6.18
C THR A 138 -5.14 8.31 -5.04
N ARG A 139 -4.41 8.69 -3.98
CA ARG A 139 -4.20 7.85 -2.79
C ARG A 139 -5.52 7.59 -2.06
N GLU A 140 -6.35 8.61 -1.89
CA GLU A 140 -7.67 8.48 -1.26
C GLU A 140 -8.57 7.51 -2.04
N ILE A 141 -8.62 7.63 -3.37
CA ILE A 141 -9.42 6.72 -4.21
C ILE A 141 -8.90 5.28 -4.11
N LYS A 142 -7.57 5.08 -4.12
CA LYS A 142 -6.96 3.75 -3.93
C LYS A 142 -7.30 3.16 -2.58
N HIS A 143 -7.28 3.96 -1.51
CA HIS A 143 -7.67 3.53 -0.17
C HIS A 143 -9.15 3.13 -0.11
N LYS A 144 -10.06 3.95 -0.67
CA LYS A 144 -11.49 3.62 -0.78
C LYS A 144 -11.71 2.33 -1.58
N LEU A 145 -10.96 2.13 -2.67
CA LEU A 145 -11.01 0.90 -3.45
C LEU A 145 -10.57 -0.32 -2.65
N ALA A 146 -9.49 -0.22 -1.86
CA ALA A 146 -9.02 -1.29 -1.01
C ALA A 146 -10.10 -1.68 0.01
N ILE A 147 -10.64 -0.72 0.77
CA ILE A 147 -11.73 -0.97 1.73
C ILE A 147 -12.95 -1.60 1.04
N SER A 148 -13.38 -1.05 -0.10
CA SER A 148 -14.53 -1.58 -0.84
C SER A 148 -14.28 -3.01 -1.35
N GLY A 149 -13.03 -3.31 -1.69
CA GLY A 149 -12.57 -4.63 -2.11
C GLY A 149 -12.61 -5.61 -0.95
N ASP A 150 -12.03 -5.26 0.19
CA ASP A 150 -12.01 -6.09 1.38
C ASP A 150 -13.42 -6.40 1.88
N ALA A 151 -14.29 -5.39 1.95
CA ALA A 151 -15.70 -5.59 2.29
C ALA A 151 -16.39 -6.56 1.32
N MET A 152 -16.14 -6.44 0.01
CA MET A 152 -16.67 -7.34 -0.99
C MET A 152 -16.16 -8.78 -0.83
N ILE A 153 -14.89 -8.95 -0.43
CA ILE A 153 -14.29 -10.26 -0.20
C ILE A 153 -14.93 -10.94 1.00
N ILE A 154 -15.02 -10.22 2.12
CA ILE A 154 -15.63 -10.72 3.34
C ILE A 154 -17.05 -11.18 3.05
N GLU A 155 -17.81 -10.36 2.34
CA GLU A 155 -19.19 -10.70 2.02
C GLU A 155 -19.30 -11.90 1.08
N VAL A 156 -18.45 -11.98 0.05
CA VAL A 156 -18.39 -13.17 -0.80
C VAL A 156 -18.08 -14.42 0.02
N LEU A 157 -17.16 -14.36 0.98
CA LEU A 157 -16.82 -15.49 1.85
C LEU A 157 -17.98 -15.87 2.78
N ASN A 158 -18.75 -14.90 3.26
CA ASN A 158 -19.95 -15.14 4.08
C ASN A 158 -21.03 -15.90 3.31
N GLN A 159 -21.15 -15.67 2.00
CA GLN A 159 -22.10 -16.34 1.13
C GLN A 159 -21.69 -17.77 0.73
N LEU A 160 -20.44 -18.19 1.02
CA LEU A 160 -19.93 -19.52 0.71
C LEU A 160 -20.09 -20.49 1.87
N THR A 161 -20.57 -21.70 1.55
CA THR A 161 -20.59 -22.81 2.50
C THR A 161 -19.16 -23.23 2.88
N PRO A 162 -18.95 -23.85 4.06
CA PRO A 162 -17.63 -24.36 4.44
C PRO A 162 -17.03 -25.32 3.41
N LYS A 163 -17.85 -26.23 2.86
CA LYS A 163 -17.43 -27.17 1.80
C LYS A 163 -16.95 -26.45 0.54
N GLU A 164 -17.71 -25.46 0.06
CA GLU A 164 -17.30 -24.65 -1.11
C GLU A 164 -15.98 -23.91 -0.88
N ARG A 165 -15.70 -23.47 0.35
CA ARG A 165 -14.43 -22.83 0.72
C ARG A 165 -13.28 -23.82 0.68
N GLU A 166 -13.45 -25.02 1.20
CA GLU A 166 -12.46 -26.10 1.16
C GLU A 166 -12.16 -26.53 -0.29
N ASP A 167 -13.20 -26.79 -1.09
CA ASP A 167 -13.06 -27.18 -2.50
C ASP A 167 -12.31 -26.11 -3.30
N ALA A 168 -12.63 -24.84 -3.05
CA ALA A 168 -11.93 -23.73 -3.68
C ALA A 168 -10.46 -23.64 -3.27
N LEU A 169 -10.14 -23.89 -1.99
CA LEU A 169 -8.75 -23.96 -1.52
C LEU A 169 -7.97 -25.09 -2.20
N LEU A 170 -8.56 -26.29 -2.31
CA LEU A 170 -7.95 -27.44 -2.98
C LEU A 170 -7.73 -27.16 -4.48
N ALA A 171 -8.74 -26.62 -5.17
CA ALA A 171 -8.63 -26.25 -6.58
C ALA A 171 -7.51 -25.23 -6.82
N MET A 172 -7.32 -24.27 -5.91
CA MET A 172 -6.22 -23.30 -5.98
C MET A 172 -4.84 -23.93 -5.83
N GLN A 173 -4.69 -24.90 -4.93
CA GLN A 173 -3.43 -25.64 -4.77
C GLN A 173 -3.11 -26.43 -6.04
N ASN A 174 -4.09 -27.15 -6.58
CA ASN A 174 -3.94 -27.96 -7.80
C ASN A 174 -3.55 -27.10 -9.03
N GLN A 175 -4.17 -25.93 -9.20
CA GLN A 175 -3.80 -25.00 -10.27
C GLN A 175 -2.34 -24.54 -10.18
N ARG A 176 -1.80 -24.36 -8.96
CA ARG A 176 -0.39 -23.98 -8.76
C ARG A 176 0.55 -25.09 -9.18
N HIS A 177 0.21 -26.34 -8.88
CA HIS A 177 1.00 -27.51 -9.30
C HIS A 177 1.00 -27.66 -10.83
N MET A 178 -0.16 -27.57 -11.48
CA MET A 178 -0.27 -27.67 -12.94
C MET A 178 0.53 -26.58 -13.67
N ARG A 179 0.48 -25.32 -13.19
CA ARG A 179 1.27 -24.22 -13.78
C ARG A 179 2.77 -24.46 -13.68
N ARG A 180 3.24 -25.01 -12.55
CA ARG A 180 4.66 -25.35 -12.37
C ARG A 180 5.11 -26.45 -13.32
N GLN A 181 4.29 -27.48 -13.51
CA GLN A 181 4.59 -28.55 -14.46
C GLN A 181 4.62 -28.05 -15.91
N ARG A 182 3.65 -27.19 -16.29
CA ARG A 182 3.62 -26.60 -17.64
C ARG A 182 4.89 -25.77 -17.94
N ASN A 183 5.34 -24.96 -16.99
CA ASN A 183 6.55 -24.15 -17.15
C ASN A 183 7.85 -25.00 -17.20
N LYS A 184 7.86 -26.20 -16.60
CA LYS A 184 8.98 -27.14 -16.73
C LYS A 184 9.04 -27.73 -18.14
N ARG A 185 7.89 -28.13 -18.68
CA ARG A 185 7.78 -28.71 -20.03
C ARG A 185 8.10 -27.69 -21.14
N SER A 186 7.79 -26.41 -20.96
CA SER A 186 8.09 -25.37 -21.95
C SER A 186 9.57 -24.94 -21.98
N ARG A 187 10.42 -25.51 -21.11
CA ARG A 187 11.87 -25.23 -21.03
C ARG A 187 12.72 -26.40 -21.51
N GLN A 188 12.08 -27.50 -21.90
CA GLN A 188 12.68 -28.64 -22.59
C GLN A 188 12.37 -28.49 -24.08
#